data_AF-A0A3N5RE04-F1
#
_entry.id   AF-A0A3N5RE04-F1
#
_cell.length_a   1.000
_cell.length_b   1.000
_cell.length_c   1.000
_cell.angle_alpha   90.00
_cell.angle_beta   90.00
_cell.angle_gamma   90.00
#
_symmetry.space_group_name_H-M   'P 1'
#
loop_
_entity.id
_entity.type
_entity.pdbx_description
1 polymer ?
#
loop_
_entity_poly.entity_id
_entity_poly.type
_entity_poly.pdbx_seq_one_letter_code
_entity_poly.pdbx_strand_id
1 'polypeptide(L)'
;MTFLTFMIVPQISFAHISKTFGNTTIEAGWLSEPPLAGDLNSIVLQVSRGASGEQTPVANALANLTLSVKSGTITKVLDFQPSPTTDGGYEGMVLPTRVGPYSLVLQGDVKGQKVDSEFKIEDVESKSIFSFPDSSIDTTNTNNINQQVQDGISKLSNDIQKSRDDLNKSQNEVLGIQQSVDRLQADSGITYLVLLTTLGISIAGIVMAGYLYSLLRDRKPARLD
;
A
#
# COMPACT_ATOMS: atom_id res chain seq x y z
N MET A 1 14.12 -6.47 71.24
CA MET A 1 13.26 -7.00 70.16
C MET A 1 13.50 -6.12 68.95
N THR A 2 14.34 -6.57 68.03
CA THR A 2 14.71 -5.82 66.82
C THR A 2 13.64 -6.08 65.77
N PHE A 3 12.89 -5.06 65.37
CA PHE A 3 11.92 -5.18 64.29
C PHE A 3 12.67 -5.16 62.96
N LEU A 4 12.58 -6.25 62.20
CA LEU A 4 13.06 -6.34 60.83
C LEU A 4 11.96 -5.78 59.91
N THR A 5 12.15 -4.58 59.38
CA THR A 5 11.23 -3.98 58.42
C THR A 5 11.49 -4.60 57.05
N PHE A 6 10.59 -5.46 56.59
CA PHE A 6 10.63 -6.05 55.26
C PHE A 6 10.04 -5.04 54.27
N MET A 7 10.90 -4.37 53.51
CA MET A 7 10.47 -3.47 52.44
C MET A 7 10.10 -4.33 51.23
N ILE A 8 8.80 -4.61 51.06
CA ILE A 8 8.28 -5.24 49.86
C ILE A 8 8.29 -4.17 48.77
N VAL A 9 9.31 -4.20 47.91
CA VAL A 9 9.26 -3.46 46.64
C VAL A 9 8.30 -4.22 45.74
N PRO A 10 7.17 -3.65 45.31
CA PRO A 10 6.31 -4.31 44.34
C PRO A 10 7.11 -4.50 43.05
N GLN A 11 7.46 -5.75 42.74
CA GLN A 11 7.93 -6.10 41.41
C GLN A 11 6.72 -6.07 40.51
N ILE A 12 6.55 -4.97 39.78
CA ILE A 12 5.52 -4.91 38.76
C ILE A 12 5.99 -5.82 37.64
N SER A 13 5.56 -7.08 37.68
CA SER A 13 5.69 -7.99 36.54
C SER A 13 4.67 -7.54 35.50
N PHE A 14 5.01 -6.51 34.75
CA PHE A 14 4.54 -6.34 33.39
C PHE A 14 5.02 -7.56 32.59
N ALA A 15 4.34 -7.95 31.52
CA ALA A 15 4.42 -9.30 30.94
C ALA A 15 5.78 -9.68 30.30
N HIS A 16 6.84 -8.90 30.55
CA HIS A 16 8.19 -9.09 30.05
C HIS A 16 8.67 -10.53 30.19
N ILE A 17 9.28 -11.03 29.12
CA ILE A 17 9.79 -12.39 29.04
C ILE A 17 11.25 -12.42 29.45
N SER A 18 11.53 -13.23 30.46
CA SER A 18 12.88 -13.45 30.98
C SER A 18 13.49 -14.75 30.46
N LYS A 19 14.77 -14.71 30.05
CA LYS A 19 15.58 -15.90 29.77
C LYS A 19 16.97 -15.74 30.37
N THR A 20 17.49 -16.82 30.93
CA THR A 20 18.82 -16.87 31.53
C THR A 20 19.77 -17.71 30.68
N PHE A 21 20.96 -17.16 30.42
CA PHE A 21 22.06 -17.75 29.66
C PHE A 21 23.30 -17.78 30.56
N GLY A 22 23.58 -18.94 31.16
CA GLY A 22 24.65 -19.04 32.15
C GLY A 22 24.39 -18.10 33.33
N ASN A 23 25.25 -17.09 33.51
CA ASN A 23 25.10 -16.07 34.55
C ASN A 23 24.42 -14.79 34.07
N THR A 24 24.01 -14.69 32.81
CA THR A 24 23.36 -13.49 32.24
C THR A 24 21.87 -13.71 32.08
N THR A 25 21.06 -12.80 32.62
CA THR A 25 19.60 -12.80 32.45
C THR A 25 19.21 -11.64 31.55
N ILE A 26 18.29 -11.92 30.63
CA ILE A 26 17.77 -10.95 29.68
C ILE A 26 16.25 -10.95 29.80
N GLU A 27 15.69 -9.76 29.97
CA GLU A 27 14.26 -9.51 30.03
C GLU A 27 13.86 -8.61 28.88
N ALA A 28 12.80 -8.95 28.16
CA ALA A 28 12.35 -8.21 26.99
C ALA A 28 10.82 -8.05 26.98
N GLY A 29 10.35 -6.89 26.52
CA GLY A 29 8.92 -6.60 26.40
C GLY A 29 8.66 -5.25 25.74
N TRP A 30 7.45 -4.73 25.88
CA TRP A 30 7.10 -3.39 25.41
C TRP A 30 7.29 -2.33 26.50
N LEU A 31 7.62 -1.11 26.08
CA LEU A 31 7.71 0.03 27.00
C LEU A 31 6.32 0.49 27.45
N SER A 32 5.40 0.65 26.50
CA SER A 32 4.00 1.01 26.75
C SER A 32 3.10 -0.18 26.46
N GLU A 33 2.33 -0.61 27.46
CA GLU A 33 1.47 -1.78 27.40
C GLU A 33 -0.02 -1.44 27.59
N PRO A 34 -0.94 -2.08 26.84
CA PRO A 34 -0.63 -3.02 25.76
C PRO A 34 -0.04 -2.27 24.56
N PRO A 35 0.82 -2.93 23.77
CA PRO A 35 1.32 -2.36 22.53
C PRO A 35 0.18 -2.17 21.52
N LEU A 36 0.03 -0.98 20.95
CA LEU A 36 -1.06 -0.67 20.01
C LEU A 36 -0.55 -0.48 18.59
N ALA A 37 -1.24 -1.10 17.62
CA ALA A 37 -0.94 -0.89 16.22
C ALA A 37 -1.15 0.58 15.81
N GLY A 38 -0.16 1.15 15.14
CA GLY A 38 -0.16 2.53 14.66
C GLY A 38 0.30 3.56 15.70
N ASP A 39 0.66 3.16 16.93
CA ASP A 39 1.28 4.04 17.91
C ASP A 39 2.79 3.81 18.00
N LEU A 40 3.54 4.90 18.10
CA LEU A 40 4.98 4.82 18.33
C LEU A 40 5.22 4.23 19.72
N ASN A 41 6.03 3.18 19.79
CA ASN A 41 6.37 2.50 21.03
C ASN A 41 7.86 2.12 21.02
N SER A 42 8.34 1.53 22.10
CA SER A 42 9.68 0.97 22.20
C SER A 42 9.62 -0.46 22.69
N ILE A 43 10.51 -1.29 22.19
CA ILE A 43 10.83 -2.57 22.81
C ILE A 43 11.89 -2.29 23.88
N VAL A 44 11.66 -2.76 25.10
CA VAL A 44 12.62 -2.67 26.19
C VAL A 44 13.39 -3.97 26.31
N LEU A 45 14.67 -3.85 26.66
CA LEU A 45 15.55 -4.95 26.94
C LEU A 45 16.35 -4.62 28.20
N GLN A 46 16.22 -5.44 29.24
CA GLN A 46 17.05 -5.33 30.43
C GLN A 46 18.04 -6.48 30.49
N VAL A 47 19.31 -6.16 30.73
CA VAL A 47 20.38 -7.14 30.80
C VAL A 47 21.05 -7.09 32.16
N SER A 48 21.03 -8.22 32.85
CA SER A 48 21.57 -8.36 34.20
C SER A 48 22.42 -9.62 34.34
N ARG A 49 23.18 -9.69 35.43
CA ARG A 49 24.06 -10.80 35.78
C ARG A 49 23.98 -11.14 37.26
N GLY A 50 23.96 -12.43 37.58
CA GLY A 50 23.98 -12.92 38.96
C GLY A 50 23.00 -14.08 39.19
N ALA A 51 22.83 -14.47 40.44
CA ALA A 51 21.84 -15.46 40.86
C ALA A 51 20.49 -14.78 41.20
N SER A 52 19.41 -15.56 41.22
CA SER A 52 18.08 -15.07 41.60
C SER A 52 18.12 -14.40 42.98
N GLY A 53 17.92 -13.08 43.03
CA GLY A 53 17.96 -12.26 44.25
C GLY A 53 19.11 -11.23 44.32
N GLU A 54 20.19 -11.43 43.56
CA GLU A 54 21.33 -10.50 43.43
C GLU A 54 21.69 -10.31 41.96
N GLN A 55 20.77 -9.71 41.19
CA GLN A 55 21.03 -9.35 39.80
C GLN A 55 21.69 -7.96 39.73
N THR A 56 22.80 -7.87 39.01
CA THR A 56 23.50 -6.61 38.74
C THR A 56 23.33 -6.23 37.27
N PRO A 57 23.01 -4.97 36.95
CA PRO A 57 22.85 -4.53 35.57
C PRO A 57 24.17 -4.59 34.81
N VAL A 58 24.12 -5.01 33.53
CA VAL A 58 25.31 -5.09 32.68
C VAL A 58 25.43 -3.84 31.82
N ALA A 59 26.39 -2.98 32.14
CA ALA A 59 26.68 -1.81 31.33
C ALA A 59 27.31 -2.19 29.97
N ASN A 60 26.91 -1.45 28.93
CA ASN A 60 27.32 -1.68 27.55
C ASN A 60 27.19 -3.17 27.15
N ALA A 61 26.04 -3.76 27.45
CA ALA A 61 25.73 -5.16 27.14
C ALA A 61 25.58 -5.41 25.64
N LEU A 62 25.18 -4.39 24.87
CA LEU A 62 24.80 -4.54 23.47
C LEU A 62 25.96 -4.44 22.47
N ALA A 63 27.19 -4.22 22.94
CA ALA A 63 28.35 -3.95 22.07
C ALA A 63 28.56 -5.00 20.97
N ASN A 64 28.23 -6.27 21.23
CA ASN A 64 28.37 -7.39 20.30
C ASN A 64 27.01 -8.05 19.97
N LEU A 65 25.91 -7.34 20.18
CA LEU A 65 24.56 -7.84 19.93
C LEU A 65 23.93 -7.14 18.73
N THR A 66 23.33 -7.94 17.87
CA THR A 66 22.34 -7.46 16.89
C THR A 66 20.95 -7.79 17.40
N LEU A 67 20.11 -6.77 17.52
CA LEU A 67 18.73 -6.88 17.96
C LEU A 67 17.81 -6.60 16.78
N SER A 68 16.85 -7.50 16.55
CA SER A 68 15.86 -7.33 15.49
C SER A 68 14.46 -7.64 15.98
N VAL A 69 13.49 -6.86 15.55
CA VAL A 69 12.08 -7.20 15.74
C VAL A 69 11.58 -8.01 14.55
N LYS A 70 10.79 -9.03 14.82
CA LYS A 70 10.19 -9.93 13.84
C LYS A 70 8.68 -9.94 13.98
N SER A 71 7.98 -9.91 12.86
CA SER A 71 6.53 -10.09 12.77
C SER A 71 6.23 -10.98 11.55
N GLY A 72 5.69 -12.18 11.81
CA GLY A 72 5.56 -13.22 10.79
C GLY A 72 6.91 -13.59 10.17
N THR A 73 7.04 -13.37 8.86
CA THR A 73 8.26 -13.65 8.08
C THR A 73 9.17 -12.42 7.92
N ILE A 74 8.74 -11.24 8.37
CA ILE A 74 9.46 -9.98 8.19
C ILE A 74 10.28 -9.69 9.44
N THR A 75 11.55 -9.35 9.25
CA THR A 75 12.48 -8.99 10.32
C THR A 75 13.08 -7.62 10.04
N LYS A 76 13.21 -6.79 11.07
CA LYS A 76 13.82 -5.46 11.02
C LYS A 76 14.83 -5.32 12.16
N VAL A 77 16.08 -4.99 11.82
CA VAL A 77 17.09 -4.62 12.83
C VAL A 77 16.65 -3.32 13.49
N LEU A 78 16.73 -3.28 14.82
CA LEU A 78 16.43 -2.11 15.62
C LEU A 78 17.71 -1.58 16.27
N ASP A 79 17.83 -0.26 16.27
CA ASP A 79 18.88 0.42 17.02
C ASP A 79 18.39 0.64 18.45
N PHE A 80 19.09 0.03 19.42
CA PHE A 80 18.76 0.11 20.83
C PHE A 80 19.67 1.11 21.51
N GLN A 81 19.06 2.06 22.21
CA GLN A 81 19.77 3.07 22.97
C GLN A 81 19.67 2.76 24.48
N PRO A 82 20.69 3.11 25.28
CA PRO A 82 20.59 2.97 26.74
C PRO A 82 19.36 3.69 27.29
N SER A 83 18.62 3.03 28.18
CA SER A 83 17.46 3.63 28.84
C SER A 83 17.91 4.77 29.77
N PRO A 84 17.21 5.92 29.78
CA PRO A 84 17.55 7.02 30.69
C PRO A 84 17.12 6.77 32.14
N THR A 85 16.26 5.78 32.38
CA THR A 85 15.65 5.53 33.70
C THR A 85 16.11 4.22 34.34
N THR A 86 16.65 3.29 33.54
CA THR A 86 16.92 1.92 33.98
C THR A 86 18.35 1.51 33.66
N ASP A 87 19.15 1.28 34.70
CA ASP A 87 20.52 0.77 34.56
C ASP A 87 20.52 -0.63 33.91
N GLY A 88 21.38 -0.81 32.91
CA GLY A 88 21.40 -2.05 32.10
C GLY A 88 20.15 -2.24 31.24
N GLY A 89 19.26 -1.25 31.19
CA GLY A 89 18.10 -1.18 30.32
C GLY A 89 18.45 -0.53 28.98
N TYR A 90 17.76 -0.98 27.94
CA TYR A 90 17.91 -0.50 26.57
C TYR A 90 16.55 -0.41 25.90
N GLU A 91 16.38 0.56 25.02
CA GLU A 91 15.12 0.85 24.34
C GLU A 91 15.33 0.93 22.83
N GLY A 92 14.57 0.12 22.08
CA GLY A 92 14.56 0.09 20.62
C GLY A 92 13.22 0.59 20.11
N MET A 93 13.21 1.83 19.59
CA MET A 93 11.98 2.48 19.13
C MET A 93 11.45 1.85 17.84
N VAL A 94 10.14 1.60 17.79
CA VAL A 94 9.45 0.99 16.64
C VAL A 94 8.00 1.45 16.55
N LEU A 95 7.51 1.61 15.33
CA LEU A 95 6.09 1.80 15.05
C LEU A 95 5.51 0.46 14.56
N PRO A 96 4.86 -0.35 15.42
CA PRO A 96 4.15 -1.54 14.97
C PRO A 96 2.95 -1.12 14.11
N THR A 97 2.81 -1.70 12.92
CA THR A 97 1.74 -1.34 11.97
C THR A 97 0.71 -2.43 11.77
N ARG A 98 0.89 -3.59 12.40
CA ARG A 98 -0.01 -4.74 12.31
C ARG A 98 -0.30 -5.28 13.70
N VAL A 99 -1.54 -5.70 13.90
CA VAL A 99 -1.99 -6.45 15.09
C VAL A 99 -1.45 -7.87 15.02
N GLY A 100 -1.21 -8.47 16.18
CA GLY A 100 -0.82 -9.87 16.34
C GLY A 100 0.61 -10.04 16.85
N PRO A 101 1.23 -11.21 16.62
CA PRO A 101 2.45 -11.60 17.32
C PRO A 101 3.70 -10.89 16.81
N TYR A 102 4.53 -10.47 17.76
CA TYR A 102 5.85 -9.91 17.53
C TYR A 102 6.90 -10.70 18.32
N SER A 103 8.15 -10.65 17.89
CA SER A 103 9.24 -11.29 18.60
C SER A 103 10.52 -10.47 18.50
N LEU A 104 11.30 -10.45 19.58
CA LEU A 104 12.63 -9.87 19.59
C LEU A 104 13.67 -10.98 19.36
N VAL A 105 14.49 -10.82 18.34
CA VAL A 105 15.56 -11.75 17.96
C VAL A 105 16.89 -11.16 18.39
N LEU A 106 17.62 -11.91 19.21
CA LEU A 106 18.97 -11.62 19.67
C LEU A 106 19.95 -12.50 18.91
N GLN A 107 21.02 -11.88 18.40
CA GLN A 107 22.14 -12.60 17.79
C GLN A 107 23.46 -12.01 18.27
N GLY A 108 24.35 -12.86 18.78
CA GLY A 108 25.65 -12.45 19.33
C GLY A 108 25.89 -12.84 20.79
N ASP A 109 26.63 -12.00 21.52
CA ASP A 109 27.05 -12.26 22.89
C ASP A 109 26.95 -11.03 23.81
N VAL A 110 26.76 -11.28 25.11
CA VAL A 110 26.87 -10.28 26.17
C VAL A 110 28.12 -10.58 26.98
N LYS A 111 29.18 -9.77 26.80
CA LYS A 111 30.46 -9.92 27.52
C LYS A 111 31.02 -11.35 27.42
N GLY A 112 30.96 -11.97 26.23
CA GLY A 112 31.44 -13.32 25.95
C GLY A 112 30.42 -14.44 26.20
N GLN A 113 29.28 -14.16 26.83
CA GLN A 113 28.20 -15.14 26.97
C GLN A 113 27.32 -15.13 25.72
N LYS A 114 27.26 -16.26 25.00
CA LYS A 114 26.39 -16.40 23.82
C LYS A 114 24.91 -16.40 24.24
N VAL A 115 24.09 -15.59 23.57
CA VAL A 115 22.66 -15.37 23.94
C VAL A 115 21.70 -15.41 22.75
N ASP A 116 22.09 -16.03 21.62
CA ASP A 116 21.23 -16.12 20.44
C ASP A 116 19.90 -16.78 20.78
N SER A 117 18.81 -16.03 20.57
CA SER A 117 17.48 -16.46 21.00
C SER A 117 16.38 -15.57 20.42
N GLU A 118 15.16 -16.10 20.40
CA GLU A 118 13.96 -15.37 20.00
C GLU A 118 12.99 -15.28 21.20
N PHE A 119 12.62 -14.06 21.58
CA PHE A 119 11.67 -13.76 22.66
C PHE A 119 10.33 -13.41 22.04
N LYS A 120 9.30 -14.22 22.30
CA LYS A 120 7.93 -13.98 21.82
C LYS A 120 7.20 -13.01 22.74
N ILE A 121 7.50 -11.72 22.61
CA ILE A 121 6.88 -10.66 23.40
C ILE A 121 5.36 -10.56 23.14
N GLU A 122 4.68 -9.70 23.89
CA GLU A 122 3.23 -9.52 23.83
C GLU A 122 2.76 -9.14 22.42
N ASP A 123 1.59 -9.65 22.07
CA ASP A 123 0.92 -9.35 20.81
C ASP A 123 0.55 -7.86 20.75
N VAL A 124 0.74 -7.26 19.58
CA VAL A 124 0.27 -5.91 19.28
C VAL A 124 -1.24 -5.93 19.13
N GLU A 125 -1.92 -5.07 19.86
CA GLU A 125 -3.38 -4.99 19.91
C GLU A 125 -3.95 -3.88 19.01
N SER A 126 -5.26 -3.98 18.75
CA SER A 126 -6.02 -2.93 18.07
C SER A 126 -6.45 -1.84 19.06
N LYS A 127 -6.42 -0.57 18.64
CA LYS A 127 -6.98 0.54 19.41
C LYS A 127 -8.47 0.39 19.73
N SER A 128 -9.19 -0.42 18.96
CA SER A 128 -10.62 -0.68 19.17
C SER A 128 -10.93 -1.29 20.55
N ILE A 129 -9.96 -1.94 21.21
CA ILE A 129 -10.17 -2.45 22.57
C ILE A 129 -10.40 -1.33 23.61
N PHE A 130 -10.00 -0.10 23.28
CA PHE A 130 -10.10 1.08 24.14
C PHE A 130 -11.13 2.12 23.65
N SER A 131 -11.72 1.93 22.48
CA SER A 131 -12.69 2.89 21.94
C SER A 131 -14.00 2.87 22.73
N PHE A 132 -14.43 4.04 23.16
CA PHE A 132 -15.77 4.26 23.70
C PHE A 132 -16.31 5.62 23.26
N PRO A 133 -17.55 5.72 22.75
CA PRO A 133 -18.40 4.59 22.33
C PRO A 133 -17.73 3.78 21.23
N ASP A 134 -18.18 2.53 21.02
CA ASP A 134 -17.61 1.66 20.00
C ASP A 134 -17.68 2.34 18.63
N SER A 135 -16.52 2.58 18.02
CA SER A 135 -16.41 3.21 16.70
C SER A 135 -16.87 2.29 15.57
N SER A 136 -17.13 1.01 15.84
CA SER A 136 -17.85 0.11 14.94
C SER A 136 -19.35 0.45 14.85
N ILE A 137 -19.89 1.16 15.85
CA ILE A 137 -21.28 1.63 15.89
C ILE A 137 -21.33 3.09 15.43
N ASP A 138 -20.91 3.32 14.18
CA ASP A 138 -21.38 4.47 13.43
C ASP A 138 -22.22 3.99 12.24
N THR A 139 -23.41 3.46 12.57
CA THR A 139 -24.43 3.01 11.60
C THR A 139 -24.94 4.16 10.70
N THR A 140 -24.52 5.42 10.94
CA THR A 140 -24.86 6.52 10.04
C THR A 140 -24.01 6.52 8.77
N ASN A 141 -22.76 6.04 8.80
CA ASN A 141 -21.88 6.03 7.63
C ASN A 141 -22.09 4.85 6.65
N THR A 142 -22.49 3.68 7.14
CA THR A 142 -22.86 2.54 6.25
C THR A 142 -24.14 2.81 5.45
N ASN A 143 -25.07 3.60 5.99
CA ASN A 143 -26.25 4.04 5.25
C ASN A 143 -25.88 5.02 4.12
N ASN A 144 -24.89 5.89 4.34
CA ASN A 144 -24.41 6.85 3.35
C ASN A 144 -23.67 6.19 2.19
N ILE A 145 -22.84 5.17 2.44
CA ILE A 145 -22.11 4.46 1.37
C ILE A 145 -23.08 3.67 0.49
N ASN A 146 -24.06 2.98 1.08
CA ASN A 146 -25.07 2.27 0.30
C ASN A 146 -25.90 3.23 -0.56
N GLN A 147 -26.28 4.40 -0.04
CA GLN A 147 -26.99 5.42 -0.82
C GLN A 147 -26.12 6.01 -1.94
N GLN A 148 -24.87 6.35 -1.67
CA GLN A 148 -23.94 6.87 -2.68
C GLN A 148 -23.67 5.87 -3.82
N VAL A 149 -23.55 4.58 -3.49
CA VAL A 149 -23.39 3.51 -4.49
C VAL A 149 -24.67 3.35 -5.32
N GLN A 150 -25.85 3.37 -4.69
CA GLN A 150 -27.14 3.29 -5.41
C GLN A 150 -27.37 4.51 -6.33
N ASP A 151 -27.00 5.71 -5.88
CA ASP A 151 -27.07 6.93 -6.67
C ASP A 151 -26.09 6.90 -7.85
N GLY A 152 -24.86 6.41 -7.62
CA GLY A 152 -23.86 6.21 -8.67
C GLY A 152 -24.31 5.22 -9.74
N ILE A 153 -24.87 4.08 -9.32
CA ILE A 153 -25.43 3.06 -10.23
C ILE A 153 -26.63 3.63 -11.01
N SER A 154 -27.51 4.39 -10.36
CA SER A 154 -28.68 5.01 -11.00
C SER A 154 -28.26 6.05 -12.05
N LYS A 155 -27.28 6.90 -11.73
CA LYS A 155 -26.72 7.88 -12.68
C LYS A 155 -26.07 7.20 -13.88
N LEU A 156 -25.25 6.16 -13.63
CA LEU A 156 -24.63 5.41 -14.71
C LEU A 156 -25.66 4.73 -15.61
N SER A 157 -26.72 4.14 -15.03
CA SER A 157 -27.82 3.54 -15.80
C SER A 157 -28.52 4.58 -16.67
N ASN A 158 -28.80 5.76 -16.13
CA ASN A 158 -29.42 6.86 -16.86
C ASN A 158 -28.53 7.39 -17.99
N ASP A 159 -27.22 7.53 -17.74
CA ASP A 159 -26.25 7.98 -18.75
C ASP A 159 -26.11 6.96 -19.89
N ILE A 160 -26.11 5.66 -19.57
CA ILE A 160 -26.09 4.58 -20.58
C ILE A 160 -27.36 4.61 -21.45
N GLN A 161 -28.54 4.80 -20.84
CA GLN A 161 -29.80 4.91 -21.57
C GLN A 161 -29.81 6.13 -22.50
N LYS A 162 -29.42 7.29 -21.98
CA LYS A 162 -29.32 8.52 -22.78
C LYS A 162 -28.32 8.38 -23.92
N SER A 163 -27.16 7.79 -23.68
CA SER A 163 -26.16 7.54 -24.71
C SER A 163 -26.68 6.59 -25.80
N ARG A 164 -27.43 5.54 -25.43
CA ARG A 164 -28.12 4.66 -26.39
C ARG A 164 -29.13 5.41 -27.24
N ASP A 165 -29.92 6.30 -26.63
CA ASP A 165 -30.92 7.10 -27.33
C ASP A 165 -30.27 8.11 -28.28
N ASP A 166 -29.20 8.78 -27.86
CA ASP A 166 -28.42 9.68 -28.71
C ASP A 166 -27.78 8.92 -29.89
N LEU A 167 -27.29 7.70 -29.66
CA LEU A 167 -26.78 6.83 -30.73
C LEU A 167 -27.87 6.39 -31.71
N ASN A 168 -29.07 6.07 -31.22
CA ASN A 168 -30.21 5.72 -32.08
C ASN A 168 -30.68 6.93 -32.90
N LYS A 169 -30.71 8.12 -32.30
CA LYS A 169 -31.03 9.36 -32.99
C LYS A 169 -29.99 9.68 -34.07
N SER A 170 -28.71 9.57 -33.74
CA SER A 170 -27.63 9.76 -34.71
C SER A 170 -27.70 8.75 -35.86
N GLN A 171 -28.00 7.48 -35.60
CA GLN A 171 -28.25 6.49 -36.66
C GLN A 171 -29.43 6.88 -37.55
N ASN A 172 -30.54 7.37 -36.97
CA ASN A 172 -31.69 7.83 -37.73
C ASN A 172 -31.37 9.08 -38.57
N GLU A 173 -30.55 10.00 -38.06
CA GLU A 173 -30.06 11.16 -38.81
C GLU A 173 -29.12 10.73 -39.95
N VAL A 174 -28.25 9.74 -39.72
CA VAL A 174 -27.40 9.14 -40.77
C VAL A 174 -28.25 8.46 -41.86
N LEU A 175 -29.33 7.78 -41.50
CA LEU A 175 -30.29 7.23 -42.45
C LEU A 175 -30.98 8.32 -43.27
N GLY A 176 -31.32 9.45 -42.65
CA GLY A 176 -31.85 10.63 -43.35
C GLY A 176 -30.83 11.28 -44.30
N ILE A 177 -29.56 11.32 -43.92
CA ILE A 177 -28.47 11.77 -44.79
C ILE A 177 -28.32 10.83 -45.99
N GLN A 178 -28.35 9.51 -45.79
CA GLN A 178 -28.30 8.56 -46.90
C GLN A 178 -29.49 8.75 -47.87
N GLN A 179 -30.70 8.88 -47.33
CA GLN A 179 -31.90 9.11 -48.14
C GLN A 179 -31.87 10.43 -48.91
N SER A 180 -31.33 11.50 -48.31
CA SER A 180 -31.13 12.76 -49.01
C SER A 180 -30.04 12.66 -50.07
N VAL A 181 -28.94 11.94 -49.83
CA VAL A 181 -27.92 11.62 -50.84
C VAL A 181 -28.50 10.81 -52.00
N ASP A 182 -29.36 9.83 -51.73
CA ASP A 182 -30.03 9.02 -52.75
C ASP A 182 -31.04 9.87 -53.56
N ARG A 183 -31.78 10.76 -52.90
CA ARG A 183 -32.67 11.73 -53.56
C ARG A 183 -31.91 12.73 -54.41
N LEU A 184 -30.74 13.20 -53.97
CA LEU A 184 -29.86 14.09 -54.73
C LEU A 184 -29.23 13.39 -55.95
N GLN A 185 -29.03 12.06 -55.90
CA GLN A 185 -28.63 11.26 -57.06
C GLN A 185 -29.79 11.03 -58.03
N ALA A 186 -31.02 10.87 -57.53
CA ALA A 186 -32.22 10.62 -58.35
C ALA A 186 -32.79 11.89 -58.98
N ASP A 187 -32.69 13.04 -58.31
CA ASP A 187 -33.04 14.36 -58.85
C ASP A 187 -31.85 14.90 -59.64
N SER A 188 -31.78 14.51 -60.91
CA SER A 188 -30.74 14.89 -61.85
C SER A 188 -30.62 16.42 -61.99
N GLY A 189 -29.77 17.02 -61.16
CA GLY A 189 -29.47 18.45 -61.17
C GLY A 189 -28.30 18.92 -60.28
N ILE A 190 -27.73 18.09 -59.41
CA ILE A 190 -26.59 18.48 -58.55
C ILE A 190 -25.37 17.60 -58.83
N THR A 191 -24.56 17.96 -59.83
CA THR A 191 -23.38 17.17 -60.24
C THR A 191 -22.08 17.98 -60.34
N TYR A 192 -22.02 19.21 -59.82
CA TYR A 192 -20.75 19.97 -59.85
C TYR A 192 -20.22 20.36 -58.48
N LEU A 193 -21.06 20.83 -57.56
CA LEU A 193 -20.57 21.34 -56.27
C LEU A 193 -20.29 20.24 -55.23
N VAL A 194 -21.00 19.11 -55.29
CA VAL A 194 -20.81 17.93 -54.40
C VAL A 194 -19.64 17.03 -54.84
N LEU A 195 -19.40 16.92 -56.15
CA LEU A 195 -18.26 16.16 -56.69
C LEU A 195 -16.90 16.84 -56.37
N LEU A 196 -16.86 18.18 -56.38
CA LEU A 196 -15.63 18.94 -56.13
C LEU A 196 -15.16 18.90 -54.67
N THR A 197 -16.05 18.70 -53.69
CA THR A 197 -15.65 18.60 -52.28
C THR A 197 -15.11 17.21 -51.91
N THR A 198 -15.41 16.17 -52.70
CA THR A 198 -15.09 14.78 -52.35
C THR A 198 -13.72 14.31 -52.87
N LEU A 199 -13.17 14.95 -53.92
CA LEU A 199 -11.85 14.58 -54.48
C LEU A 199 -10.65 15.34 -53.88
N GLY A 200 -10.88 16.19 -52.88
CA GLY A 200 -9.85 17.08 -52.33
C GLY A 200 -8.83 16.40 -51.41
N ILE A 201 -9.10 15.20 -50.88
CA ILE A 201 -8.16 14.56 -49.96
C ILE A 201 -8.07 13.06 -50.25
N SER A 202 -6.83 12.64 -50.54
CA SER A 202 -6.26 11.32 -50.23
C SER A 202 -6.08 10.36 -51.42
N ILE A 203 -4.83 10.34 -51.92
CA ILE A 203 -4.09 9.15 -52.37
C ILE A 203 -4.27 8.73 -53.84
N ALA A 204 -5.46 8.82 -54.45
CA ALA A 204 -5.65 8.37 -55.84
C ALA A 204 -4.92 9.23 -56.89
N GLY A 205 -4.75 10.53 -56.63
CA GLY A 205 -4.11 11.47 -57.58
C GLY A 205 -2.62 11.22 -57.80
N ILE A 206 -1.91 10.73 -56.77
CA ILE A 206 -0.46 10.48 -56.84
C ILE A 206 -0.16 9.28 -57.75
N VAL A 207 -1.00 8.24 -57.69
CA VAL A 207 -0.84 7.02 -58.50
C VAL A 207 -1.09 7.31 -59.98
N MET A 208 -2.10 8.12 -60.30
CA MET A 208 -2.41 8.48 -61.69
C MET A 208 -1.34 9.39 -62.32
N ALA A 209 -0.77 10.32 -61.55
CA ALA A 209 0.33 11.16 -62.02
C ALA A 209 1.61 10.35 -62.31
N GLY A 210 1.93 9.35 -61.47
CA GLY A 210 3.03 8.43 -61.71
C GLY A 210 2.84 7.58 -62.98
N TYR A 211 1.63 7.10 -63.22
CA TYR A 211 1.29 6.35 -64.42
C TYR A 211 1.42 7.19 -65.70
N LEU A 212 0.89 8.42 -65.68
CA LEU A 212 0.98 9.37 -66.81
C LEU A 212 2.44 9.76 -67.12
N TYR A 213 3.29 9.95 -66.11
CA TYR A 213 4.71 10.24 -66.31
C TYR A 213 5.45 9.08 -66.98
N SER A 214 5.10 7.83 -66.63
CA SER A 214 5.65 6.64 -67.29
C SER A 214 5.22 6.54 -68.76
N LEU A 215 3.96 6.88 -69.06
CA LEU A 215 3.40 6.80 -70.41
C LEU A 215 3.99 7.86 -71.37
N LEU A 216 4.42 9.00 -70.82
CA LEU A 216 5.05 10.07 -71.61
C LEU A 216 6.54 9.82 -71.89
N ARG A 217 7.20 8.95 -71.11
CA ARG A 217 8.60 8.55 -71.33
C ARG A 217 8.75 7.63 -72.56
N ASP A 218 7.70 6.90 -72.94
CA ASP A 218 7.79 5.80 -73.93
C ASP A 218 7.29 6.14 -75.34
N ARG A 219 6.95 7.40 -75.65
CA ARG A 219 6.69 7.76 -77.06
C ARG A 219 8.00 7.98 -77.82
N LYS A 220 8.31 7.13 -78.81
CA LYS A 220 9.07 7.55 -80.01
C LYS A 220 8.11 7.67 -81.22
N PRO A 221 8.31 8.64 -82.13
CA PRO A 221 7.31 9.00 -83.15
C PRO A 221 7.46 8.14 -84.42
N ALA A 222 6.34 7.72 -85.01
CA ALA A 222 6.31 7.09 -86.34
C ALA A 222 5.63 8.02 -87.36
N ARG A 223 6.37 8.31 -88.43
CA ARG A 223 5.96 9.01 -89.67
C ARG A 223 4.94 8.19 -90.45
N LEU A 224 4.09 8.85 -91.24
CA LEU A 224 3.45 8.26 -92.42
C LEU A 224 3.54 9.23 -93.59
N ASP A 225 3.86 8.65 -94.74
CA ASP A 225 3.89 9.22 -96.10
C ASP A 225 2.50 9.68 -96.58
#